data_AF-A0A1B6H548-F1
#
_entry.id   AF-A0A1B6H548-F1
#
_cell.length_a   1.000
_cell.length_b   1.000
_cell.length_c   1.000
_cell.angle_alpha   90.00
_cell.angle_beta   90.00
_cell.angle_gamma   90.00
#
_symmetry.space_group_name_H-M   'P 1'
#
loop_
_entity.id
_entity.type
_entity.pdbx_description
1 polymer ?
#
loop_
_entity_poly.entity_id
_entity_poly.type
_entity_poly.pdbx_seq_one_letter_code
_entity_poly.pdbx_strand_id
1 'polypeptide(L)'
;NGLGNITLLNMNITYKFDYKIEKIKGQDHLKITSTKLDFDTSRMFVHLENLFNGDRLLGEALHRFLDENWREVVKELGPAVGDAIGSVFKLIFTNIASV
;
A
#
# COMPACT_ATOMS: atom_id res chain seq x y z
N ASN A 1 -9.92 19.96 -2.75
CA ASN A 1 -8.87 19.71 -1.73
C ASN A 1 -9.53 19.55 -0.38
N GLY A 2 -9.47 18.33 0.16
CA GLY A 2 -9.97 17.94 1.48
C GLY A 2 -9.05 16.87 2.04
N LEU A 3 -9.11 16.62 3.35
CA LEU A 3 -8.34 15.57 3.98
C LEU A 3 -8.90 14.20 3.63
N GLY A 4 -8.01 13.23 3.42
CA GLY A 4 -8.35 11.83 3.21
C GLY A 4 -7.57 10.96 4.20
N ASN A 5 -8.26 10.02 4.83
CA ASN A 5 -7.66 9.00 5.67
C ASN A 5 -8.08 7.61 5.18
N ILE A 6 -7.11 6.71 5.09
CA ILE A 6 -7.34 5.30 4.81
C ILE A 6 -6.66 4.51 5.93
N THR A 7 -7.42 3.64 6.59
CA THR A 7 -6.92 2.77 7.67
C THR A 7 -7.20 1.32 7.31
N LEU A 8 -6.19 0.46 7.39
CA LEU A 8 -6.27 -0.99 7.16
C LEU A 8 -5.93 -1.73 8.46
N LEU A 9 -6.79 -2.66 8.89
CA LEU A 9 -6.60 -3.39 10.15
C LEU A 9 -6.03 -4.78 9.92
N ASN A 10 -5.19 -5.22 10.87
CA ASN A 10 -4.61 -6.58 10.91
C ASN A 10 -4.02 -7.00 9.56
N MET A 11 -3.23 -6.11 8.96
CA MET A 11 -2.59 -6.35 7.68
C MET A 11 -1.63 -7.54 7.78
N ASN A 12 -1.87 -8.56 6.96
CA ASN A 12 -0.91 -9.62 6.71
C ASN A 12 -0.25 -9.36 5.36
N ILE A 13 1.07 -9.16 5.34
CA ILE A 13 1.81 -8.79 4.14
C ILE A 13 2.83 -9.88 3.85
N THR A 14 2.79 -10.42 2.64
CA THR A 14 3.80 -11.30 2.09
C THR A 14 4.57 -10.56 1.00
N TYR A 15 5.83 -10.25 1.30
CA TYR A 15 6.75 -9.64 0.34
C TYR A 15 7.74 -10.68 -0.17
N LYS A 16 7.74 -10.92 -1.49
CA LYS A 16 8.66 -11.82 -2.18
C LYS A 16 9.56 -11.01 -3.09
N PHE A 17 10.84 -11.38 -3.16
CA PHE A 17 11.77 -10.75 -4.07
C PHE A 17 12.81 -11.76 -4.54
N ASP A 18 13.19 -11.67 -5.80
CA ASP A 18 14.35 -12.37 -6.33
C ASP A 18 15.54 -11.41 -6.35
N TYR A 19 16.74 -11.95 -6.12
CA TYR A 19 17.96 -11.18 -6.17
C TYR A 19 19.09 -11.94 -6.86
N LYS A 20 20.09 -11.19 -7.31
CA LYS A 20 21.37 -11.68 -7.78
C LYS A 20 22.48 -11.00 -7.01
N ILE A 21 23.62 -11.67 -6.87
CA ILE A 21 24.85 -11.05 -6.38
C ILE A 21 25.64 -10.57 -7.59
N GLU A 22 25.99 -9.29 -7.63
CA GLU A 22 26.85 -8.69 -8.65
C GLU A 22 28.15 -8.20 -8.02
N LYS A 23 29.29 -8.45 -8.67
CA LYS A 23 30.58 -7.91 -8.24
C LYS A 23 30.78 -6.49 -8.73
N ILE A 24 30.82 -5.52 -7.82
CA ILE A 24 31.14 -4.12 -8.14
C ILE A 24 32.44 -3.77 -7.41
N LYS A 25 33.47 -3.41 -8.16
CA LYS A 25 34.81 -3.09 -7.62
C LYS A 25 35.40 -4.18 -6.70
N GLY A 26 35.11 -5.44 -7.00
CA GLY A 26 35.60 -6.60 -6.25
C GLY A 26 34.77 -6.99 -5.02
N GLN A 27 33.73 -6.23 -4.69
CA GLN A 27 32.81 -6.51 -3.58
C GLN A 27 31.50 -7.09 -4.12
N ASP A 28 30.92 -8.02 -3.37
CA ASP A 28 29.63 -8.63 -3.69
C ASP A 28 28.49 -7.70 -3.26
N HIS A 29 27.62 -7.33 -4.19
CA HIS A 29 26.45 -6.49 -3.93
C HIS A 29 25.16 -7.23 -4.27
N LEU A 30 24.16 -7.10 -3.40
CA LEU A 30 22.83 -7.64 -3.63
C LEU A 30 22.05 -6.74 -4.58
N LYS A 31 21.61 -7.29 -5.71
CA LYS A 31 20.75 -6.62 -6.68
C LYS A 31 19.40 -7.32 -6.76
N ILE A 32 18.35 -6.60 -6.36
CA ILE A 32 16.97 -7.05 -6.51
C ILE A 32 16.59 -7.06 -7.99
N THR A 33 16.05 -8.18 -8.48
CA THR A 33 15.66 -8.36 -9.88
C THR A 33 14.15 -8.38 -10.09
N SER A 34 13.40 -8.83 -9.08
CA SER A 34 11.94 -8.88 -9.12
C SER A 34 11.38 -8.65 -7.71
N THR A 35 10.17 -8.14 -7.63
CA THR A 35 9.46 -7.94 -6.37
C THR A 35 7.99 -8.27 -6.58
N LYS A 36 7.39 -8.95 -5.61
CA LYS A 36 5.96 -9.18 -5.55
C LYS A 36 5.48 -8.92 -4.12
N LEU A 37 4.42 -8.14 -3.99
CA LEU A 37 3.75 -7.90 -2.73
C LEU A 37 2.33 -8.43 -2.82
N ASP A 38 2.01 -9.37 -1.94
CA ASP A 38 0.66 -9.82 -1.69
C ASP A 38 0.28 -9.38 -0.28
N PHE A 39 -0.93 -8.87 -0.08
CA PHE A 39 -1.40 -8.53 1.26
C PHE A 39 -2.88 -8.89 1.45
N ASP A 40 -3.25 -9.07 2.71
CA ASP A 40 -4.63 -9.26 3.14
C ASP A 40 -4.90 -8.38 4.37
N THR A 41 -6.16 -8.04 4.60
CA THR A 41 -6.61 -7.21 5.70
C THR A 41 -7.97 -7.65 6.21
N SER A 42 -8.18 -7.57 7.51
CA SER A 42 -9.47 -7.91 8.09
C SER A 42 -10.54 -6.83 7.89
N ARG A 43 -10.12 -5.58 7.65
CA ARG A 43 -11.02 -4.42 7.50
C ARG A 43 -10.29 -3.22 6.92
N MET A 44 -11.00 -2.42 6.13
CA MET A 44 -10.57 -1.09 5.71
C MET A 44 -11.60 -0.03 6.13
N PHE A 45 -11.11 1.14 6.54
CA PHE A 45 -11.90 2.35 6.74
C PHE A 45 -11.37 3.45 5.83
N VAL A 46 -12.28 4.14 5.16
CA VAL A 46 -11.96 5.28 4.30
C VAL A 46 -12.78 6.48 4.77
N HIS A 47 -12.09 7.55 5.12
CA HIS A 47 -12.70 8.81 5.48
C HIS A 47 -12.22 9.90 4.52
N LEU A 48 -13.15 10.63 3.93
CA LEU A 48 -12.88 11.68 2.95
C LEU A 48 -13.67 12.93 3.34
N GLU A 49 -12.99 14.05 3.46
CA GLU A 49 -13.59 15.35 3.76
C GLU A 49 -13.84 16.17 2.50
N ASN A 50 -14.76 17.14 2.64
CA ASN A 50 -15.09 18.10 1.58
C ASN A 50 -15.56 17.42 0.27
N LEU A 51 -16.25 16.29 0.40
CA LEU A 51 -16.92 15.62 -0.70
C LEU A 51 -18.10 16.47 -1.18
N PHE A 52 -18.33 16.49 -2.49
CA PHE A 52 -19.51 17.12 -3.09
C PHE A 52 -19.72 18.59 -2.65
N ASN A 53 -18.64 19.37 -2.55
CA ASN A 53 -18.65 20.77 -2.06
C ASN A 53 -19.24 20.94 -0.64
N GLY A 54 -19.06 19.93 0.22
CA GLY A 54 -19.54 19.96 1.59
C GLY A 54 -20.97 19.46 1.78
N ASP A 55 -21.59 18.86 0.75
CA ASP A 55 -22.89 18.22 0.89
C ASP A 55 -22.80 17.02 1.84
N ARG A 56 -23.36 17.19 3.05
CA ARG A 56 -23.36 16.18 4.12
C ARG A 56 -24.09 14.91 3.72
N LEU A 57 -25.20 15.02 2.99
CA LEU A 57 -26.03 13.87 2.64
C LEU A 57 -25.30 12.95 1.67
N LEU A 58 -24.72 13.52 0.62
CA LEU A 58 -23.93 12.78 -0.36
C LEU A 58 -22.64 12.24 0.26
N GLY A 59 -21.98 13.03 1.12
CA GLY A 59 -20.78 12.60 1.85
C GLY A 59 -21.06 11.38 2.74
N GLU A 60 -22.12 11.43 3.55
CA GLU A 60 -22.50 10.30 4.41
C GLU A 60 -22.94 9.07 3.61
N ALA A 61 -23.64 9.26 2.49
CA ALA A 61 -24.02 8.16 1.61
C ALA A 61 -22.78 7.45 1.02
N LEU A 62 -21.78 8.22 0.59
CA LEU A 62 -20.52 7.65 0.11
C LEU A 62 -19.77 6.91 1.22
N HIS A 63 -19.66 7.50 2.42
CA HIS A 63 -18.97 6.83 3.53
C HIS A 63 -19.66 5.52 3.92
N ARG A 64 -21.00 5.46 3.95
CA ARG A 64 -21.74 4.20 4.16
C ARG A 64 -21.43 3.17 3.08
N PHE A 65 -21.45 3.58 1.82
CA PHE A 65 -21.11 2.70 0.71
C PHE A 65 -19.69 2.13 0.85
N LEU A 66 -18.71 2.96 1.18
CA LEU A 66 -17.31 2.52 1.36
C LEU A 66 -17.17 1.55 2.53
N ASP A 67 -17.90 1.79 3.62
CA ASP A 67 -17.85 0.95 4.83
C ASP A 67 -18.53 -0.42 4.63
N GLU A 68 -19.67 -0.43 3.94
CA GLU A 68 -20.43 -1.65 3.59
C GLU A 68 -19.66 -2.50 2.56
N ASN A 69 -19.08 -1.86 1.55
CA ASN A 69 -18.42 -2.52 0.42
C ASN A 69 -16.88 -2.50 0.53
N TRP A 70 -16.36 -2.41 1.75
CA TRP A 70 -14.93 -2.23 2.00
C TRP A 70 -14.04 -3.28 1.32
N ARG A 71 -14.52 -4.52 1.12
CA ARG A 71 -13.75 -5.59 0.48
C ARG A 71 -13.53 -5.29 -1.00
N GLU A 72 -14.56 -4.82 -1.69
CA GLU A 72 -14.53 -4.39 -3.08
C GLU A 72 -13.62 -3.17 -3.23
N VAL A 73 -13.74 -2.22 -2.30
CA VAL A 73 -12.87 -1.04 -2.29
C VAL A 73 -11.41 -1.43 -2.07
N VAL A 74 -11.11 -2.42 -1.20
CA VAL A 74 -9.74 -2.95 -1.05
C VAL A 74 -9.24 -3.60 -2.34
N LYS A 75 -10.09 -4.30 -3.10
CA LYS A 75 -9.69 -4.88 -4.39
C LYS A 75 -9.31 -3.79 -5.40
N GLU A 76 -10.02 -2.67 -5.38
CA GLU A 76 -9.80 -1.56 -6.32
C GLU A 76 -8.63 -0.65 -5.91
N LEU A 77 -8.53 -0.29 -4.63
CA LEU A 77 -7.44 0.53 -4.09
C LEU A 77 -6.18 -0.28 -3.76
N GLY A 78 -6.30 -1.60 -3.72
CA GLY A 78 -5.25 -2.53 -3.33
C GLY A 78 -3.94 -2.35 -4.09
N PRO A 79 -3.94 -2.17 -5.42
CA PRO A 79 -2.71 -1.88 -6.16
C PRO A 79 -1.97 -0.64 -5.65
N ALA A 80 -2.68 0.48 -5.41
CA ALA A 80 -2.06 1.72 -4.94
C ALA A 80 -1.51 1.59 -3.50
N VAL A 81 -2.25 0.90 -2.63
CA VAL A 81 -1.79 0.56 -1.28
C VAL A 81 -0.56 -0.35 -1.35
N GLY A 82 -0.59 -1.35 -2.23
CA GLY A 82 0.52 -2.28 -2.47
C GLY A 82 1.78 -1.57 -2.95
N ASP A 83 1.66 -0.62 -3.86
CA ASP A 83 2.79 0.18 -4.37
C ASP A 83 3.41 1.06 -3.26
N ALA A 84 2.57 1.66 -2.41
CA ALA A 84 3.03 2.45 -1.27
C ALA A 84 3.81 1.58 -0.28
N ILE A 85 3.26 0.41 0.10
CA ILE A 85 3.94 -0.55 0.98
C ILE A 85 5.22 -1.08 0.31
N GLY A 86 5.17 -1.40 -0.98
CA GLY A 86 6.33 -1.87 -1.75
C GLY A 86 7.48 -0.87 -1.77
N SER A 87 7.16 0.44 -1.83
CA SER A 87 8.15 1.51 -1.75
C SER A 87 8.86 1.56 -0.39
N VAL A 88 8.14 1.28 0.70
CA VAL A 88 8.73 1.16 2.05
C VAL A 88 9.68 -0.04 2.12
N PHE A 89 9.28 -1.21 1.61
CA PHE A 89 10.17 -2.38 1.57
C PHE A 89 11.41 -2.11 0.72
N LYS A 90 11.25 -1.49 -0.45
CA LYS A 90 12.38 -1.10 -1.31
C LYS A 90 13.39 -0.22 -0.55
N LEU A 91 12.91 0.76 0.22
CA LEU A 91 13.78 1.60 1.05
C LEU A 91 14.56 0.78 2.09
N ILE A 92 13.88 -0.15 2.78
CA ILE A 92 14.52 -1.03 3.77
C ILE A 92 15.62 -1.86 3.11
N PHE A 93 15.33 -2.49 1.96
CA PHE A 93 16.32 -3.33 1.28
C PHE A 93 17.47 -2.55 0.67
N THR A 94 17.23 -1.35 0.13
CA THR A 94 18.32 -0.48 -0.35
C THR A 94 19.27 -0.16 0.79
N ASN A 95 18.77 0.10 2.00
CA ASN A 95 19.62 0.38 3.15
C ASN A 95 20.42 -0.86 3.62
N ILE A 96 19.85 -2.06 3.53
CA ILE A 96 20.55 -3.31 3.90
C ILE A 96 21.59 -3.70 2.84
N ALA A 97 21.28 -3.57 1.56
CA ALA A 97 22.17 -3.95 0.45
C ALA A 97 23.34 -2.98 0.23
N SER A 98 23.34 -1.84 0.93
CA SER A 98 24.40 -0.83 0.89
C SER A 98 25.48 -1.03 1.97
N VAL A 99 25.46 -2.17 2.69
CA VAL A 99 26.46 -2.55 3.70
C VAL A 99 27.40 -3.61 3.15
#